data_AF-A0A4V5NWB9-F1
#
_entry.id   AF-A0A4V5NWB9-F1
#
_cell.length_a   1.000
_cell.length_b   1.000
_cell.length_c   1.000
_cell.angle_alpha   90.00
_cell.angle_beta   90.00
_cell.angle_gamma   90.00
#
_symmetry.space_group_name_H-M   'P 1'
#
loop_
_entity.id
_entity.type
_entity.pdbx_description
1 polymer ?
#
loop_
_entity_poly.entity_id
_entity_poly.type
_entity_poly.pdbx_seq_one_letter_code
_entity_poly.pdbx_strand_id
1 'polypeptide(L)'
;MIGGEMGESSWILLKSNAFRFDSAVVGASISESELVKYGFVDYWTSDDSMKGIASLMVVSRLGSHSRAMQSMWLRQGAVNRRCFEVIEGSQVVGGLIMIGAPNCLTSGEKIGRYLNGHGTALNKQNSKTKIIVNLTALGLSTGEISSLLNLTRRGVDYHLDKAKLKLGASNKANLVFKASQCGWI
;
A
#
# COMPACT_ATOMS: atom_id res chain seq x y z
N MET A 1 -12.06 -17.98 26.94
CA MET A 1 -10.82 -17.44 26.34
C MET A 1 -11.23 -16.55 25.19
N ILE A 2 -11.00 -15.24 25.33
CA ILE A 2 -11.52 -14.20 24.44
C ILE A 2 -10.64 -14.18 23.19
N GLY A 3 -11.15 -14.74 22.09
CA GLY A 3 -10.62 -14.49 20.75
C GLY A 3 -11.08 -13.12 20.29
N GLY A 4 -10.31 -12.08 20.66
CA GLY A 4 -10.49 -10.76 20.07
C GLY A 4 -9.94 -10.80 18.65
N GLU A 5 -10.82 -10.85 17.66
CA GLU A 5 -10.47 -10.53 16.28
C GLU A 5 -9.80 -9.14 16.30
N MET A 6 -8.48 -9.11 16.02
CA MET A 6 -7.74 -7.87 15.86
C MET A 6 -8.31 -7.18 14.62
N GLY A 7 -9.14 -6.16 14.83
CA GLY A 7 -9.72 -5.37 13.75
C GLY A 7 -8.64 -4.84 12.81
N GLU A 8 -8.79 -5.10 11.52
CA GLU A 8 -7.88 -4.63 10.48
C GLU A 8 -7.77 -3.10 10.55
N SER A 9 -6.57 -2.62 10.89
CA SER A 9 -6.30 -1.18 10.94
C SER A 9 -6.22 -0.65 9.51
N SER A 10 -7.12 0.26 9.16
CA SER A 10 -7.09 0.94 7.87
C SER A 10 -6.10 2.09 7.90
N TRP A 11 -5.43 2.36 6.78
CA TRP A 11 -4.44 3.42 6.70
C TRP A 11 -4.44 4.15 5.36
N ILE A 12 -4.03 5.41 5.39
CA ILE A 12 -3.75 6.26 4.23
C ILE A 12 -2.32 6.78 4.37
N LEU A 13 -1.52 6.61 3.31
CA LEU A 13 -0.21 7.21 3.19
C LEU A 13 -0.27 8.33 2.14
N LEU A 14 -0.06 9.57 2.55
CA LEU A 14 0.08 10.75 1.70
C LEU A 14 1.55 10.98 1.38
N LYS A 15 1.89 11.25 0.12
CA LYS A 15 3.26 11.32 -0.39
C LYS A 15 3.54 12.68 -1.00
N SER A 16 4.73 13.23 -0.74
CA SER A 16 5.32 14.31 -1.52
C SER A 16 6.08 13.76 -2.73
N ASN A 17 6.52 14.65 -3.64
CA ASN A 17 7.38 14.28 -4.77
C ASN A 17 8.73 13.66 -4.34
N ALA A 18 9.19 13.96 -3.12
CA ALA A 18 10.46 13.47 -2.61
C ALA A 18 10.36 12.08 -1.94
N PHE A 19 9.15 11.53 -1.79
CA PHE A 19 8.92 10.31 -1.04
C PHE A 19 9.58 9.07 -1.66
N ARG A 20 10.26 8.26 -0.83
CA ARG A 20 10.85 6.97 -1.19
C ARG A 20 10.53 5.88 -0.17
N PHE A 21 9.99 4.74 -0.63
CA PHE A 21 9.54 3.65 0.26
C PHE A 21 10.67 3.01 1.08
N ASP A 22 11.88 2.96 0.52
CA ASP A 22 12.98 2.15 1.07
C ASP A 22 13.70 2.83 2.25
N SER A 23 13.58 4.16 2.30
CA SER A 23 14.28 5.07 3.20
C SER A 23 13.33 5.82 4.15
N ALA A 24 12.06 6.01 3.76
CA ALA A 24 11.09 6.71 4.59
C ALA A 24 10.77 5.95 5.89
N VAL A 25 10.77 6.68 7.00
CA VAL A 25 10.42 6.18 8.33
C VAL A 25 9.26 6.96 8.92
N VAL A 26 8.54 6.32 9.84
CA VAL A 26 7.48 6.95 10.61
C VAL A 26 8.13 7.91 11.62
N GLY A 27 7.79 9.19 11.51
CA GLY A 27 8.27 10.26 12.38
C GLY A 27 7.44 10.39 13.66
N ALA A 28 7.21 11.62 14.09
CA ALA A 28 6.41 11.94 15.25
C ALA A 28 4.91 11.88 14.94
N SER A 29 4.10 11.69 15.99
CA SER A 29 2.65 11.90 15.87
C SER A 29 2.38 13.39 15.68
N ILE A 30 1.53 13.70 14.71
CA ILE A 30 1.12 15.07 14.39
C ILE A 30 -0.39 15.21 14.37
N SER A 31 -0.85 16.46 14.40
CA SER A 31 -2.25 16.82 14.23
C SER A 31 -2.67 16.83 12.76
N GLU A 32 -3.97 16.68 12.50
CA GLU A 32 -4.53 16.79 11.14
C GLU A 32 -4.26 18.17 10.51
N SER A 33 -4.20 19.23 11.32
CA SER A 33 -3.91 20.60 10.85
C SER A 33 -2.45 20.78 10.43
N GLU A 34 -1.53 19.99 10.97
CA GLU A 34 -0.13 20.01 10.54
C GLU A 34 0.08 19.32 9.19
N LEU A 35 -0.72 18.30 8.88
CA LEU A 35 -0.71 17.65 7.56
C LEU A 35 -0.98 18.65 6.42
N VAL A 36 -1.82 19.66 6.66
CA VAL A 36 -2.18 20.70 5.67
C VAL A 36 -0.96 21.48 5.19
N LYS A 37 0.07 21.61 6.03
CA LYS A 37 1.29 22.35 5.69
C LYS A 37 2.11 21.63 4.62
N TYR A 38 1.88 20.33 4.45
CA TYR A 38 2.64 19.49 3.53
C TYR A 38 1.87 19.35 2.21
N GLY A 39 2.50 19.78 1.12
CA GLY A 39 1.94 19.70 -0.23
C GLY A 39 2.05 18.28 -0.79
N PHE A 40 1.11 17.41 -0.42
CA PHE A 40 1.05 16.04 -0.95
C PHE A 40 0.60 16.03 -2.41
N VAL A 41 1.20 15.14 -3.19
CA VAL A 41 0.96 14.99 -4.63
C VAL A 41 0.30 13.67 -4.99
N ASP A 42 0.39 12.69 -4.10
CA ASP A 42 -0.08 11.32 -4.35
C ASP A 42 -0.41 10.63 -3.01
N TYR A 43 -1.13 9.51 -3.08
CA TYR A 43 -1.56 8.77 -1.90
C TYR A 43 -1.62 7.26 -2.16
N TRP A 44 -1.41 6.46 -1.12
CA TRP A 44 -1.70 5.03 -1.07
C TRP A 44 -2.66 4.73 0.07
N THR A 45 -3.45 3.67 -0.06
CA THR A 45 -4.41 3.25 0.98
C THR A 45 -4.32 1.75 1.25
N SER A 46 -4.72 1.35 2.45
CA SER A 46 -4.86 -0.06 2.84
C SER A 46 -6.00 -0.77 2.11
N ASP A 47 -7.06 -0.03 1.82
CA ASP A 47 -8.31 -0.50 1.23
C ASP A 47 -8.87 0.52 0.24
N ASP A 48 -9.69 0.05 -0.69
CA ASP A 48 -10.32 0.82 -1.75
C ASP A 48 -11.37 1.79 -1.21
N SER A 49 -12.03 1.46 -0.09
CA SER A 49 -13.00 2.35 0.56
C SER A 49 -12.38 3.67 1.04
N MET A 50 -11.06 3.70 1.24
CA MET A 50 -10.31 4.86 1.70
C MET A 50 -9.85 5.79 0.55
N LYS A 51 -9.90 5.32 -0.70
CA LYS A 51 -9.42 6.09 -1.87
C LYS A 51 -10.16 7.41 -2.04
N GLY A 52 -11.46 7.45 -1.77
CA GLY A 52 -12.26 8.67 -1.87
C GLY A 52 -11.79 9.76 -0.90
N ILE A 53 -11.46 9.37 0.34
CA ILE A 53 -10.96 10.31 1.36
C ILE A 53 -9.53 10.74 1.00
N ALA A 54 -8.67 9.78 0.65
CA ALA A 54 -7.27 10.05 0.32
C ALA A 54 -7.11 10.97 -0.91
N SER A 55 -7.89 10.72 -1.97
CA SER A 55 -7.90 11.60 -3.14
C SER A 55 -8.38 13.01 -2.81
N LEU A 56 -9.43 13.14 -1.99
CA LEU A 56 -9.89 14.45 -1.54
C LEU A 56 -8.82 15.18 -0.74
N MET A 57 -8.06 14.49 0.10
CA MET A 57 -6.95 15.09 0.87
C MET A 57 -5.86 15.67 -0.03
N VAL A 58 -5.44 14.93 -1.06
CA VAL A 58 -4.43 15.38 -2.02
C VAL A 58 -4.93 16.56 -2.86
N VAL A 59 -6.16 16.46 -3.40
CA VAL A 59 -6.73 17.49 -4.29
C VAL A 59 -7.07 18.78 -3.54
N SER A 60 -7.66 18.67 -2.35
CA SER A 60 -8.08 19.83 -1.56
C SER A 60 -6.93 20.53 -0.82
N ARG A 61 -5.74 19.94 -0.84
CA ARG A 61 -4.59 20.32 -0.02
C ARG A 61 -4.98 20.49 1.46
N LEU A 62 -5.97 19.73 1.92
CA LEU A 62 -6.49 19.69 3.30
C LEU A 62 -7.05 21.01 3.88
N GLY A 63 -6.96 22.15 3.17
CA GLY A 63 -7.29 23.47 3.72
C GLY A 63 -8.74 23.94 3.52
N SER A 64 -9.41 23.49 2.45
CA SER A 64 -10.68 24.11 2.01
C SER A 64 -11.94 23.24 2.20
N HIS A 65 -11.79 21.96 2.57
CA HIS A 65 -12.87 20.97 2.53
C HIS A 65 -13.09 20.21 3.84
N SER A 66 -12.73 20.81 4.99
CA SER A 66 -12.77 20.14 6.30
C SER A 66 -14.13 19.51 6.63
N ARG A 67 -15.26 20.17 6.30
CA ARG A 67 -16.61 19.63 6.53
C ARG A 67 -16.94 18.40 5.66
N ALA A 68 -16.56 18.43 4.39
CA ALA A 68 -16.78 17.30 3.47
C ALA A 68 -15.95 16.10 3.90
N MET A 69 -14.68 16.33 4.26
CA MET A 69 -13.80 15.30 4.82
C MET A 69 -14.36 14.73 6.12
N GLN A 70 -14.79 15.58 7.05
CA GLN A 70 -15.35 15.15 8.34
C GLN A 70 -16.60 14.28 8.14
N SER A 71 -17.44 14.62 7.16
CA SER A 71 -18.61 13.82 6.80
C SER A 71 -18.23 12.45 6.22
N MET A 72 -17.18 12.36 5.40
CA MET A 72 -16.70 11.08 4.88
C MET A 72 -16.07 10.22 5.97
N TRP A 73 -15.33 10.83 6.89
CA TRP A 73 -14.77 10.14 8.05
C TRP A 73 -15.84 9.53 8.95
N LEU A 74 -16.92 10.28 9.21
CA LEU A 74 -18.08 9.80 9.97
C LEU A 74 -18.74 8.58 9.32
N ARG A 75 -18.89 8.60 7.98
CA ARG A 75 -19.47 7.48 7.23
C ARG A 75 -18.63 6.20 7.29
N GLN A 76 -17.32 6.35 7.45
CA GLN A 76 -16.37 5.24 7.55
C GLN A 76 -16.22 4.69 8.98
N GLY A 77 -16.97 5.21 9.97
CA GLY A 77 -16.79 4.80 11.38
C GLY A 77 -15.41 5.11 11.95
N ALA A 78 -14.65 5.98 11.27
CA ALA A 78 -13.26 6.29 11.54
C ALA A 78 -13.10 7.30 12.69
N VAL A 79 -13.64 6.98 13.86
CA VAL A 79 -13.68 7.92 15.01
C VAL A 79 -12.30 8.08 15.65
N ASN A 80 -11.50 7.02 15.64
CA ASN A 80 -10.16 7.03 16.21
C ASN A 80 -9.11 7.08 15.10
N ARG A 81 -8.48 8.24 14.93
CA ARG A 81 -7.47 8.49 13.90
C ARG A 81 -6.20 9.01 14.53
N ARG A 82 -5.06 8.55 14.03
CA ARG A 82 -3.75 9.09 14.40
C ARG A 82 -2.96 9.43 13.15
N CYS A 83 -2.38 10.61 13.14
CA CYS A 83 -1.54 11.08 12.05
C CYS A 83 -0.09 11.04 12.50
N PHE A 84 0.78 10.61 11.59
CA PHE A 84 2.23 10.58 11.79
C PHE A 84 2.91 11.26 10.63
N GLU A 85 3.99 11.94 10.90
CA GLU A 85 4.90 12.40 9.85
C GLU A 85 5.59 11.21 9.22
N VAL A 86 5.93 11.37 7.96
CA VAL A 86 6.82 10.46 7.28
C VAL A 86 8.06 11.23 6.90
N ILE A 87 9.20 10.80 7.42
CA ILE A 87 10.46 11.51 7.27
C ILE A 87 11.48 10.69 6.50
N GLU A 88 12.30 11.40 5.72
CA GLU A 88 13.51 10.86 5.10
C GLU A 88 14.68 11.76 5.52
N GLY A 89 15.59 11.21 6.33
CA GLY A 89 16.61 12.02 7.01
C GLY A 89 15.96 13.05 7.94
N SER A 90 16.12 14.33 7.61
CA SER A 90 15.56 15.47 8.38
C SER A 90 14.38 16.16 7.69
N GLN A 91 13.91 15.64 6.55
CA GLN A 91 12.82 16.22 5.78
C GLN A 91 11.53 15.41 5.93
N VAL A 92 10.40 16.10 6.10
CA VAL A 92 9.07 15.49 6.02
C VAL A 92 8.72 15.28 4.55
N VAL A 93 8.60 14.02 4.16
CA VAL A 93 8.33 13.59 2.78
C VAL A 93 6.92 13.02 2.61
N GLY A 94 6.15 12.88 3.68
CA GLY A 94 4.78 12.35 3.62
C GLY A 94 4.03 12.45 4.95
N GLY A 95 2.80 11.93 4.95
CA GLY A 95 1.96 11.82 6.13
C GLY A 95 1.26 10.47 6.16
N LEU A 96 1.28 9.79 7.30
CA LEU A 96 0.59 8.52 7.50
C LEU A 96 -0.62 8.74 8.41
N ILE A 97 -1.79 8.29 7.98
CA ILE A 97 -3.03 8.38 8.74
C ILE A 97 -3.50 6.98 9.03
N MET A 98 -3.60 6.66 10.31
CA MET A 98 -4.07 5.39 10.83
C MET A 98 -5.50 5.54 11.32
N ILE A 99 -6.35 4.56 11.03
CA ILE A 99 -7.76 4.53 11.42
C ILE A 99 -8.03 3.21 12.15
N GLY A 100 -8.66 3.31 13.33
CA GLY A 100 -8.89 2.18 14.22
C GLY A 100 -7.89 2.14 15.37
N ALA A 101 -7.88 1.04 16.15
CA ALA A 101 -7.02 0.90 17.33
C ALA A 101 -5.55 0.68 16.94
N PRO A 102 -4.68 1.70 17.00
CA PRO A 102 -3.32 1.59 16.51
C PRO A 102 -2.45 1.15 17.68
N ASN A 103 -2.34 -0.16 17.89
CA ASN A 103 -1.61 -0.68 19.05
C ASN A 103 -0.09 -0.85 18.82
N CYS A 104 0.50 -0.40 17.70
CA CYS A 104 1.87 -0.87 17.36
C CYS A 104 2.81 0.09 16.61
N LEU A 105 2.40 1.28 16.15
CA LEU A 105 3.34 2.13 15.40
C LEU A 105 4.31 2.85 16.34
N THR A 106 5.60 2.53 16.21
CA THR A 106 6.69 3.19 16.93
C THR A 106 7.45 4.13 15.99
N SER A 107 7.91 5.25 16.53
CA SER A 107 8.73 6.20 15.76
C SER A 107 10.03 5.52 15.29
N GLY A 108 10.45 5.85 14.07
CA GLY A 108 11.62 5.25 13.40
C GLY A 108 11.33 3.94 12.66
N GLU A 109 10.11 3.41 12.72
CA GLU A 109 9.74 2.22 11.96
C GLU A 109 9.76 2.52 10.45
N LYS A 110 10.42 1.66 9.67
CA LYS A 110 10.42 1.80 8.20
C LYS A 110 9.01 1.55 7.68
N ILE A 111 8.46 2.52 6.96
CA ILE A 111 7.09 2.46 6.43
C ILE A 111 6.93 1.27 5.50
N GLY A 112 7.93 1.02 4.64
CA GLY A 112 7.93 -0.18 3.80
C GLY A 112 7.77 -1.47 4.61
N ARG A 113 8.41 -1.60 5.77
CA ARG A 113 8.26 -2.80 6.62
C ARG A 113 6.90 -2.86 7.29
N TYR A 114 6.37 -1.73 7.78
CA TYR A 114 5.06 -1.67 8.42
C TYR A 114 3.92 -2.04 7.46
N LEU A 115 3.89 -1.38 6.29
CA LEU A 115 2.84 -1.60 5.28
C LEU A 115 2.94 -3.00 4.65
N ASN A 116 4.16 -3.48 4.42
CA ASN A 116 4.34 -4.86 3.97
C ASN A 116 4.00 -5.85 5.09
N GLY A 117 4.32 -5.53 6.35
CA GLY A 117 4.07 -6.29 7.58
C GLY A 117 2.60 -6.60 7.80
N HIS A 118 1.71 -5.59 7.74
CA HIS A 118 0.26 -5.80 7.78
C HIS A 118 -0.27 -6.56 6.54
N GLY A 119 0.46 -6.55 5.41
CA GLY A 119 0.18 -7.42 4.27
C GLY A 119 0.82 -8.82 4.33
N THR A 120 1.68 -9.13 5.31
CA THR A 120 2.55 -10.33 5.25
C THR A 120 1.89 -11.65 5.59
N ALA A 121 0.75 -11.68 6.29
CA ALA A 121 0.00 -12.93 6.46
C ALA A 121 -0.52 -13.48 5.11
N LEU A 122 -0.74 -12.61 4.12
CA LEU A 122 -1.16 -12.99 2.75
C LEU A 122 -0.04 -12.89 1.70
N ASN A 123 1.09 -12.21 1.98
CA ASN A 123 2.12 -11.94 0.97
C ASN A 123 3.32 -12.90 0.91
N LYS A 124 3.53 -13.79 1.88
CA LYS A 124 4.65 -14.76 1.78
C LYS A 124 4.49 -15.73 0.60
N GLN A 125 3.27 -15.98 0.13
CA GLN A 125 2.99 -16.72 -1.11
C GLN A 125 2.99 -15.85 -2.40
N ASN A 126 2.84 -14.53 -2.29
CA ASN A 126 2.75 -13.64 -3.46
C ASN A 126 4.12 -13.18 -3.98
N SER A 127 5.21 -13.28 -3.20
CA SER A 127 6.53 -12.81 -3.64
C SER A 127 7.03 -13.57 -4.87
N LYS A 128 6.96 -14.91 -4.85
CA LYS A 128 7.35 -15.74 -6.00
C LYS A 128 6.46 -15.52 -7.21
N THR A 129 5.14 -15.42 -7.00
CA THR A 129 4.18 -15.15 -8.08
C THR A 129 4.48 -13.81 -8.76
N LYS A 130 4.74 -12.75 -7.98
CA LYS A 130 5.12 -11.43 -8.52
C LYS A 130 6.41 -11.49 -9.31
N ILE A 131 7.44 -12.18 -8.79
CA ILE A 131 8.71 -12.36 -9.50
C ILE A 131 8.49 -13.05 -10.86
N ILE A 132 7.69 -14.12 -10.88
CA ILE A 132 7.36 -14.86 -12.12
C ILE A 132 6.60 -13.96 -13.11
N VAL A 133 5.65 -13.16 -12.64
CA VAL A 133 4.94 -12.19 -13.49
C VAL A 133 5.89 -11.12 -14.03
N ASN A 134 6.83 -10.64 -13.23
CA ASN A 134 7.82 -9.65 -13.67
C ASN A 134 8.75 -10.22 -14.75
N LEU A 135 9.29 -11.42 -14.56
CA LEU A 135 10.08 -12.08 -15.59
C LEU A 135 9.28 -12.34 -16.87
N THR A 136 7.98 -12.64 -16.74
CA THR A 136 7.08 -12.78 -17.90
C THR A 136 6.88 -11.44 -18.61
N ALA A 137 6.79 -10.33 -17.87
CA ALA A 137 6.70 -8.98 -18.43
C ALA A 137 7.98 -8.57 -19.18
N LEU A 138 9.14 -9.07 -18.73
CA LEU A 138 10.43 -8.93 -19.41
C LEU A 138 10.58 -9.83 -20.65
N GLY A 139 9.55 -10.61 -20.99
CA GLY A 139 9.52 -11.44 -22.19
C GLY A 139 10.08 -12.86 -22.02
N LEU A 140 10.44 -13.27 -20.80
CA LEU A 140 10.96 -14.61 -20.57
C LEU A 140 9.85 -15.67 -20.73
N SER A 141 10.20 -16.76 -21.38
CA SER A 141 9.36 -17.95 -21.52
C SER A 141 9.28 -18.72 -20.20
N THR A 142 8.26 -19.58 -20.08
CA THR A 142 8.08 -20.43 -18.90
C THR A 142 9.31 -21.32 -18.63
N GLY A 143 10.02 -21.75 -19.69
CA GLY A 143 11.23 -22.59 -19.57
C GLY A 143 12.46 -21.82 -19.07
N GLU A 144 12.60 -20.56 -19.47
CA GLU A 144 13.67 -19.70 -18.97
C GLU A 144 13.44 -19.34 -17.51
N ILE A 145 12.19 -18.98 -17.15
CA ILE A 145 11.80 -18.70 -15.76
C ILE A 145 11.99 -19.93 -14.88
N SER A 146 11.63 -21.12 -15.38
CA SER A 146 11.80 -22.36 -14.61
C SER A 146 13.26 -22.63 -14.28
N SER A 147 14.15 -22.36 -15.25
CA SER A 147 15.60 -22.53 -15.08
C SER A 147 16.17 -21.47 -14.13
N LEU A 148 15.74 -20.21 -14.25
CA LEU A 148 16.23 -19.09 -13.47
C LEU A 148 15.81 -19.15 -11.99
N LEU A 149 14.62 -19.70 -11.72
CA LEU A 149 14.06 -19.79 -10.37
C LEU A 149 14.17 -21.19 -9.73
N ASN A 150 14.81 -22.15 -10.40
CA ASN A 150 14.86 -23.56 -9.98
C ASN A 150 13.47 -24.14 -9.67
N LEU A 151 12.51 -23.86 -10.54
CA LEU A 151 11.13 -24.37 -10.45
C LEU A 151 10.88 -25.35 -11.59
N THR A 152 9.87 -26.21 -11.45
CA THR A 152 9.36 -26.96 -12.60
C THR A 152 8.55 -26.02 -13.49
N ARG A 153 8.50 -26.27 -14.81
CA ARG A 153 7.63 -25.52 -15.74
C ARG A 153 6.19 -25.48 -15.26
N ARG A 154 5.67 -26.62 -14.77
CA ARG A 154 4.34 -26.72 -14.15
C ARG A 154 4.18 -25.84 -12.92
N GLY A 155 5.23 -25.69 -12.10
CA GLY A 155 5.22 -24.77 -10.97
C GLY A 155 5.13 -23.30 -11.40
N VAL A 156 5.83 -22.92 -12.47
CA VAL A 156 5.74 -21.57 -13.05
C VAL A 156 4.35 -21.31 -13.61
N ASP A 157 3.79 -22.24 -14.39
CA ASP A 157 2.44 -22.12 -14.95
C ASP A 157 1.38 -22.00 -13.84
N TYR A 158 1.51 -22.79 -12.77
CA TYR A 158 0.64 -22.67 -11.59
C TYR A 158 0.63 -21.24 -11.00
N HIS A 159 1.80 -20.61 -10.87
CA HIS A 159 1.88 -19.24 -10.38
C HIS A 159 1.26 -18.24 -11.36
N LEU A 160 1.48 -18.41 -12.66
CA LEU A 160 0.87 -17.55 -13.67
C LEU A 160 -0.64 -17.66 -13.69
N ASP A 161 -1.20 -18.86 -13.54
CA ASP A 161 -2.65 -19.06 -13.48
C ASP A 161 -3.25 -18.50 -12.20
N LYS A 162 -2.56 -18.67 -11.06
CA LYS A 162 -2.94 -18.02 -9.80
C LYS A 162 -2.94 -16.49 -9.93
N ALA A 163 -1.96 -15.91 -10.63
CA ALA A 163 -1.88 -14.48 -10.88
C ALA A 163 -3.00 -13.99 -11.81
N LYS A 164 -3.31 -14.76 -12.88
CA LYS A 164 -4.42 -14.47 -13.78
C LYS A 164 -5.75 -14.43 -13.05
N LEU A 165 -6.04 -15.43 -12.23
CA LEU A 165 -7.26 -15.47 -11.42
C LEU A 165 -7.33 -14.25 -10.48
N LYS A 166 -6.22 -13.94 -9.81
CA LYS A 166 -6.17 -12.83 -8.85
C LYS A 166 -6.33 -11.45 -9.50
N LEU A 167 -5.76 -11.23 -10.67
CA LEU A 167 -5.85 -9.96 -11.39
C LEU A 167 -7.02 -9.93 -12.40
N GLY A 168 -7.79 -11.02 -12.51
CA GLY A 168 -8.86 -11.16 -13.50
C GLY A 168 -8.35 -11.06 -14.95
N ALA A 169 -7.15 -11.57 -15.24
CA ALA A 169 -6.55 -11.55 -16.57
C ALA A 169 -6.90 -12.81 -17.36
N SER A 170 -7.27 -12.65 -18.63
CA SER A 170 -7.65 -13.76 -19.52
C SER A 170 -6.46 -14.45 -20.20
N ASN A 171 -5.32 -13.77 -20.32
CA ASN A 171 -4.11 -14.29 -20.98
C ASN A 171 -2.84 -13.62 -20.41
N LYS A 172 -1.65 -14.05 -20.86
CA LYS A 172 -0.35 -13.54 -20.35
C LYS A 172 -0.13 -12.04 -20.63
N ALA A 173 -0.51 -11.55 -21.81
CA ALA A 173 -0.37 -10.12 -22.14
C ALA A 173 -1.29 -9.25 -21.26
N ASN A 174 -2.55 -9.67 -21.11
CA ASN A 174 -3.51 -9.04 -20.21
C ASN A 174 -3.03 -9.09 -18.75
N LEU A 175 -2.40 -10.20 -18.34
CA LEU A 175 -1.81 -10.34 -17.01
C LEU A 175 -0.72 -9.29 -16.76
N VAL A 176 0.19 -9.11 -17.72
CA VAL A 176 1.27 -8.10 -17.64
C VAL A 176 0.67 -6.68 -17.58
N PHE A 177 -0.28 -6.38 -18.46
CA PHE A 177 -0.96 -5.08 -18.46
C PHE A 177 -1.60 -4.76 -17.11
N LYS A 178 -2.39 -5.69 -16.56
CA LYS A 178 -3.04 -5.51 -15.25
C LYS A 178 -2.05 -5.48 -14.10
N ALA A 179 -0.98 -6.27 -14.17
CA ALA A 179 0.08 -6.25 -13.17
C ALA A 179 0.73 -4.85 -13.09
N SER A 180 0.97 -4.19 -14.23
CA SER A 180 1.48 -2.81 -14.26
C SER A 180 0.49 -1.80 -13.65
N GLN A 181 -0.81 -1.92 -13.96
CA GLN A 181 -1.84 -1.06 -13.35
C GLN A 181 -1.96 -1.24 -11.83
N CYS A 182 -1.66 -2.44 -11.32
CA CYS A 182 -1.73 -2.76 -9.89
C CYS A 182 -0.39 -2.63 -9.16
N GLY A 183 0.66 -2.12 -9.80
CA GLY A 183 1.99 -1.94 -9.19
C GLY A 183 2.65 -3.26 -8.77
N TRP A 184 2.38 -4.34 -9.49
CA TRP A 184 3.10 -5.61 -9.32
C TRP A 184 4.43 -5.63 -10.07
N ILE A 185 4.53 -4.82 -11.13
CA ILE A 185 5.68 -4.60 -12.00
C ILE A 185 5.75 -3.12 -12.36
#